data_AF-A0A3N1PP78-F1
#
_entry.id   AF-A0A3N1PP78-F1
#
_cell.length_a   1.000
_cell.length_b   1.000
_cell.length_c   1.000
_cell.angle_alpha   90.00
_cell.angle_beta   90.00
_cell.angle_gamma   90.00
#
_symmetry.space_group_name_H-M   'P 1'
#
loop_
_entity.id
_entity.type
_entity.pdbx_description
1 polymer ?
#
loop_
_entity_poly.entity_id
_entity_poly.type
_entity_poly.pdbx_seq_one_letter_code
_entity_poly.pdbx_strand_id
1 'polypeptide(L)'
;MKEDNRSQVVSVRLNAEQLEFLNRMKAEMENDMETEVAMATVIRRILSRYISKHQQGGGDRLRRFMELEARVATLESKLATLEKS
;
A
#
# COMPACT_ATOMS: atom_id res chain seq x y z
N MET A 1 -16.19 1.65 15.93
CA MET A 1 -16.25 2.58 14.78
C MET A 1 -16.41 1.74 13.52
N LYS A 2 -17.57 1.80 12.86
CA LYS A 2 -17.79 1.16 11.55
C LYS A 2 -17.53 2.26 10.53
N GLU A 3 -16.31 2.34 10.00
CA GLU A 3 -16.02 3.29 8.93
C GLU A 3 -16.82 2.88 7.68
N ASP A 4 -17.55 3.86 7.17
CA ASP A 4 -18.31 3.85 5.94
C ASP A 4 -17.46 3.28 4.79
N ASN A 5 -17.72 2.03 4.41
CA ASN A 5 -17.11 1.36 3.27
C ASN A 5 -17.72 1.89 1.95
N ARG A 6 -17.81 3.21 1.79
CA ARG A 6 -18.37 3.86 0.60
C ARG A 6 -17.34 3.78 -0.51
N SER A 7 -17.66 3.07 -1.59
CA SER A 7 -16.86 3.08 -2.82
C SER A 7 -16.67 4.52 -3.31
N GLN A 8 -15.48 5.05 -3.13
CA GLN A 8 -15.11 6.38 -3.63
C GLN A 8 -14.89 6.30 -5.15
N VAL A 9 -15.62 7.11 -5.91
CA VAL A 9 -15.41 7.26 -7.35
C VAL A 9 -14.38 8.36 -7.57
N VAL A 10 -13.31 8.05 -8.30
CA VAL A 10 -12.23 8.98 -8.63
C VAL A 10 -12.15 9.10 -10.15
N SER A 11 -12.17 10.34 -10.66
CA SER A 11 -11.92 10.62 -12.07
C SER A 11 -10.43 10.89 -12.29
N VAL A 12 -9.84 10.25 -13.29
CA VAL A 12 -8.42 10.39 -13.64
C VAL A 12 -8.34 10.74 -15.12
N ARG A 13 -7.52 11.75 -15.45
CA ARG A 13 -7.20 12.08 -16.85
C ARG A 13 -5.98 11.28 -17.26
N LEU A 14 -6.12 10.52 -18.34
CA LEU A 14 -5.06 9.71 -18.92
C LEU A 14 -4.76 10.21 -20.32
N ASN A 15 -3.49 10.15 -20.71
CA ASN A 15 -3.10 10.39 -22.09
C ASN A 15 -3.35 9.14 -22.97
N ALA A 16 -3.17 9.27 -24.28
CA ALA A 16 -3.43 8.18 -25.22
C ALA A 16 -2.58 6.93 -24.94
N GLU A 17 -1.28 7.12 -24.68
CA GLU A 17 -0.34 6.02 -24.40
C GLU A 17 -0.73 5.23 -23.14
N GLN A 18 -1.18 5.94 -22.09
CA GLN A 18 -1.65 5.32 -20.84
C GLN A 18 -2.95 4.52 -21.07
N LEU A 19 -3.86 5.03 -21.88
CA LEU A 19 -5.10 4.31 -22.24
C LEU A 19 -4.79 3.06 -23.07
N GLU A 20 -3.89 3.15 -24.05
CA GLU A 20 -3.44 2.00 -24.83
C GLU A 20 -2.76 0.94 -23.97
N PHE A 21 -1.91 1.36 -23.02
CA PHE A 21 -1.31 0.45 -22.04
C PHE A 21 -2.37 -0.31 -21.24
N LEU A 22 -3.37 0.39 -20.69
CA LEU A 22 -4.45 -0.23 -19.93
C LEU A 22 -5.31 -1.18 -20.78
N ASN A 23 -5.58 -0.81 -22.03
CA ASN A 23 -6.34 -1.65 -22.96
C ASN A 23 -5.59 -2.93 -23.34
N ARG A 24 -4.26 -2.85 -23.55
CA ARG A 24 -3.43 -4.05 -23.77
C ARG A 24 -3.46 -4.98 -22.56
N MET A 25 -3.27 -4.43 -21.36
CA MET A 25 -3.35 -5.22 -20.13
C MET A 25 -4.73 -5.86 -19.93
N LYS A 26 -5.81 -5.15 -20.28
CA LYS A 26 -7.17 -5.71 -20.26
C LYS A 26 -7.28 -6.90 -21.21
N ALA A 27 -6.85 -6.75 -22.46
CA ALA A 27 -6.91 -7.82 -23.46
C ALA A 27 -6.10 -9.06 -23.05
N GLU A 28 -4.90 -8.87 -22.50
CA GLU A 28 -4.09 -9.97 -21.96
C GLU A 28 -4.84 -10.71 -20.84
N MET A 29 -5.44 -9.97 -19.91
CA MET A 29 -6.20 -10.57 -18.81
C MET A 29 -7.47 -11.29 -19.28
N GLU A 30 -8.17 -10.74 -20.26
CA GLU A 30 -9.37 -11.36 -20.84
C GLU A 30 -9.02 -12.66 -21.57
N ASN A 31 -7.87 -12.69 -22.25
CA ASN A 31 -7.35 -13.88 -22.88
C ASN A 31 -6.93 -14.95 -21.85
N ASP A 32 -6.22 -14.55 -20.79
CA ASP A 32 -5.77 -15.47 -19.73
C ASP A 32 -6.93 -16.10 -18.94
N MET A 33 -8.02 -15.34 -18.75
CA MET A 33 -9.17 -15.76 -17.96
C MET A 33 -10.34 -16.28 -18.82
N GLU A 34 -10.20 -16.22 -20.14
CA GLU A 34 -11.25 -16.55 -21.13
C GLU A 34 -12.59 -15.85 -20.83
N THR A 35 -12.54 -14.62 -20.29
CA THR A 35 -13.72 -13.88 -19.85
C THR A 35 -13.52 -12.37 -19.94
N GLU A 36 -14.61 -11.62 -20.01
CA GLU A 36 -14.55 -10.16 -20.03
C GLU A 36 -14.13 -9.60 -18.66
N VAL A 37 -13.20 -8.65 -18.66
CA VAL A 37 -12.63 -8.06 -17.45
C VAL A 37 -12.88 -6.57 -17.44
N ALA A 38 -13.61 -6.07 -16.44
CA ALA A 38 -13.83 -4.64 -16.27
C ALA A 38 -12.49 -3.90 -16.09
N MET A 39 -12.36 -2.71 -16.71
CA MET A 39 -11.16 -1.88 -16.59
C MET A 39 -10.80 -1.53 -15.13
N ALA A 40 -11.81 -1.39 -14.26
CA ALA A 40 -11.62 -1.19 -12.83
C ALA A 40 -10.83 -2.33 -12.17
N THR A 41 -10.99 -3.58 -12.63
CA THR A 41 -10.24 -4.74 -12.14
C THR A 41 -8.77 -4.68 -12.54
N VAL A 42 -8.49 -4.28 -13.79
CA VAL A 42 -7.13 -4.07 -14.29
C VAL A 42 -6.42 -2.99 -13.46
N ILE A 43 -7.07 -1.84 -13.28
CA ILE A 43 -6.55 -0.72 -12.48
C ILE A 43 -6.31 -1.17 -11.04
N ARG A 44 -7.26 -1.88 -10.43
CA ARG A 44 -7.12 -2.42 -9.06
C ARG A 44 -5.92 -3.35 -8.96
N ARG A 45 -5.69 -4.23 -9.94
CA ARG A 45 -4.54 -5.16 -9.95
C ARG A 45 -3.21 -4.39 -10.01
N ILE A 46 -3.11 -3.38 -10.87
CA ILE A 46 -1.92 -2.52 -10.99
C ILE A 46 -1.66 -1.80 -9.65
N LEU A 47 -2.69 -1.16 -9.09
CA LEU A 47 -2.59 -0.44 -7.82
C LEU A 47 -2.24 -1.37 -6.67
N SER A 48 -2.86 -2.55 -6.56
CA SER A 48 -2.52 -3.53 -5.54
C SER A 48 -1.06 -3.99 -5.64
N ARG A 49 -0.53 -4.22 -6.86
CA ARG A 49 0.89 -4.54 -7.03
C ARG A 49 1.81 -3.39 -6.64
N TYR A 50 1.46 -2.17 -7.03
CA TYR A 50 2.20 -0.96 -6.66
C TYR A 50 2.21 -0.77 -5.14
N ILE A 51 1.04 -0.82 -4.52
CA ILE A 51 0.85 -0.72 -3.07
C ILE A 51 1.64 -1.82 -2.36
N SER A 52 1.50 -3.10 -2.76
CA SER A 52 2.27 -4.19 -2.14
C SER A 52 3.78 -3.98 -2.28
N LYS A 53 4.26 -3.55 -3.46
CA LYS A 53 5.69 -3.29 -3.70
C LYS A 53 6.22 -2.12 -2.89
N HIS A 54 5.41 -1.09 -2.66
CA HIS A 54 5.84 0.16 -2.01
C HIS A 54 5.48 0.26 -0.51
N GLN A 55 4.46 -0.46 -0.05
CA GLN A 55 4.04 -0.49 1.35
C GLN A 55 4.67 -1.62 2.18
N GLN A 56 5.21 -2.68 1.56
CA GLN A 56 6.04 -3.66 2.29
C GLN A 56 7.27 -3.00 2.96
N GLY A 57 7.72 -1.83 2.49
CA GLY A 57 8.76 -1.04 3.16
C GLY A 57 8.25 -0.02 4.20
N GLY A 58 6.95 0.18 4.35
CA GLY A 58 6.35 1.16 5.27
C GLY A 58 6.02 0.55 6.65
N GLY A 59 5.38 -0.62 6.64
CA GLY A 59 5.02 -1.32 7.88
C GLY A 59 6.23 -1.79 8.68
N ASP A 60 7.28 -2.26 8.02
CA ASP A 60 8.50 -2.72 8.70
C ASP A 60 9.36 -1.54 9.23
N ARG A 61 9.30 -0.38 8.58
CA ARG A 61 9.92 0.86 9.09
C ARG A 61 9.17 1.40 10.31
N LEU A 62 7.84 1.43 10.26
CA LEU A 62 7.02 1.88 11.41
C LEU A 62 7.19 0.92 12.59
N ARG A 63 7.19 -0.39 12.36
CA ARG A 63 7.47 -1.39 13.39
C ARG A 63 8.86 -1.23 14.00
N ARG A 64 9.90 -1.07 13.17
CA ARG A 64 11.27 -0.79 13.64
C ARG A 64 11.38 0.52 14.42
N PHE A 65 10.64 1.55 14.00
CA PHE A 65 10.60 2.83 14.70
C PHE A 65 9.99 2.68 16.10
N MET A 66 8.85 1.99 16.22
CA MET A 66 8.22 1.70 17.51
C MET A 66 9.10 0.82 18.41
N GLU A 67 9.81 -0.17 17.85
CA GLU A 67 10.77 -0.99 18.60
C GLU A 67 11.97 -0.17 19.11
N LEU A 68 12.45 0.79 18.31
CA LEU A 68 13.52 1.70 18.71
C LEU A 68 13.07 2.67 19.81
N GLU A 69 11.88 3.27 19.68
CA GLU A 69 11.28 4.11 20.73
C GLU A 69 11.16 3.37 22.07
N ALA A 70 10.66 2.12 22.05
CA ALA A 70 10.54 1.31 23.26
C ALA A 70 11.90 0.99 23.91
N ARG A 71 12.94 0.74 23.10
CA ARG A 71 14.31 0.51 23.60
C ARG A 71 14.92 1.77 24.19
N VAL A 72 14.71 2.94 23.57
CA VAL A 72 15.17 4.23 24.10
C VAL A 72 14.51 4.51 25.44
N ALA A 73 13.19 4.42 25.55
CA ALA A 73 12.47 4.62 26.81
C ALA A 73 12.96 3.68 27.94
N THR A 74 13.27 2.43 27.59
CA THR A 74 13.83 1.46 28.55
C THR A 74 15.23 1.85 29.01
N LEU A 75 16.08 2.34 28.10
CA LEU A 75 17.43 2.79 28.42
C LEU A 75 17.43 4.07 29.25
N GLU A 76 16.57 5.03 28.94
CA GLU A 76 16.36 6.26 29.71
C GLU A 76 15.91 5.94 31.14
N SER A 77 14.97 5.01 31.31
CA SER A 77 14.53 4.55 32.63
C SER A 77 15.66 3.90 33.43
N LYS A 78 16.49 3.06 32.79
CA LYS A 78 17.66 2.44 33.43
C LYS A 78 18.71 3.47 33.81
N LEU A 79 19.00 4.43 32.93
CA LEU A 79 19.94 5.52 33.19
C LEU A 79 19.48 6.36 34.37
N ALA A 80 18.21 6.78 34.40
CA ALA A 80 17.64 7.54 35.51
C ALA A 80 17.64 6.78 36.85
N THR A 81 17.66 5.43 36.81
CA THR A 81 17.78 4.60 38.01
C THR A 81 19.23 4.53 38.49
N LEU A 82 20.20 4.47 37.57
CA LEU A 82 21.63 4.48 37.87
C LEU A 82 22.11 5.85 38.37
N GLU A 83 21.59 6.95 37.82
CA GLU A 83 21.93 8.32 38.26
C GLU A 83 21.35 8.69 39.63
N LYS A 84 20.36 7.93 40.11
CA LYS A 84 19.74 8.11 41.43
C LYS A 84 20.35 7.22 42.52
N SER A 85 21.24 6.31 42.15
CA SER A 85 21.90 5.35 43.05
C SER A 85 23.34 5.75 43.34
#